data_AF-A0A443QGN5-F1
#
_entry.id   AF-A0A443QGN5-F1
#
_cell.length_a   1.000
_cell.length_b   1.000
_cell.length_c   1.000
_cell.angle_alpha   90.00
_cell.angle_beta   90.00
_cell.angle_gamma   90.00
#
_symmetry.space_group_name_H-M   'P 1'
#
loop_
_entity.id
_entity.type
_entity.pdbx_description
1 polymer ?
#
loop_
_entity_poly.entity_id
_entity_poly.type
_entity_poly.pdbx_seq_one_letter_code
_entity_poly.pdbx_strand_id
1 'polypeptide(L)'
;MNAISFSVLKANALKSSLKANCIRIEHLNNVWRRALSSNANQSNVNATREDEEDNDKPVKYTTSKAHTEWKSAYTFRTVPDPEQPTIQRPVMVGSLVVFMVYFFCLREENDLDEELYKPLFERLPHLEKPMIEDAIKNFKIVGKDTTELEQRLKELKERDAKAAAAAS
;
A
#
# COMPACT_ATOMS: atom_id res chain seq x y z
N MET A 1 60.44 0.29 -28.49
CA MET A 1 59.88 -0.84 -27.73
C MET A 1 59.26 -0.25 -26.46
N ASN A 2 57.93 -0.17 -26.32
CA ASN A 2 57.21 0.10 -25.04
C ASN A 2 55.67 0.26 -25.18
N ALA A 3 55.05 -0.22 -26.27
CA ALA A 3 53.59 -0.20 -26.40
C ALA A 3 52.89 -1.42 -25.75
N ILE A 4 53.63 -2.48 -25.42
CA ILE A 4 53.07 -3.76 -24.95
C ILE A 4 52.78 -3.72 -23.43
N SER A 5 53.55 -2.94 -22.64
CA SER A 5 53.39 -2.91 -21.17
C SER A 5 52.12 -2.20 -20.68
N PHE A 6 51.62 -1.18 -21.40
CA PHE A 6 50.43 -0.43 -20.95
C PHE A 6 49.11 -1.19 -21.12
N SER A 7 49.00 -1.98 -22.19
CA SER A 7 47.82 -2.80 -22.48
C SER A 7 47.67 -3.96 -21.49
N VAL A 8 48.79 -4.58 -21.12
CA VAL A 8 48.81 -5.69 -20.15
C VAL A 8 48.45 -5.20 -18.74
N LEU A 9 48.93 -4.02 -18.34
CA LEU A 9 48.58 -3.43 -17.04
C LEU A 9 47.08 -3.12 -16.93
N LYS A 10 46.48 -2.56 -17.99
CA LYS A 10 45.05 -2.19 -18.02
C LYS A 10 44.14 -3.43 -18.02
N ALA A 11 44.55 -4.51 -18.71
CA ALA A 11 43.84 -5.78 -18.71
C ALA A 11 43.86 -6.48 -17.34
N ASN A 12 44.98 -6.38 -16.60
CA ASN A 12 45.09 -6.97 -15.26
C ASN A 12 44.27 -6.20 -14.20
N ALA A 13 44.21 -4.87 -14.29
CA ALA A 13 43.38 -4.03 -13.40
C ALA A 13 41.87 -4.25 -13.59
N LEU A 14 41.42 -4.47 -14.84
CA LEU A 14 40.02 -4.84 -15.11
C LEU A 14 39.68 -6.25 -14.59
N LYS A 15 40.61 -7.20 -14.70
CA LYS A 15 40.44 -8.55 -14.14
C LYS A 15 40.39 -8.58 -12.62
N SER A 16 41.13 -7.72 -11.91
CA SER A 16 41.03 -7.62 -10.45
C SER A 16 39.73 -6.97 -9.98
N SER A 17 39.22 -5.97 -10.71
CA SER A 17 37.94 -5.31 -10.39
C SER A 17 36.73 -6.23 -10.61
N LEU A 18 36.76 -7.10 -11.63
CA LEU A 18 35.69 -8.08 -11.86
C LEU A 18 35.67 -9.20 -10.81
N LYS A 19 36.83 -9.63 -10.30
CA LYS A 19 36.91 -10.63 -9.22
C LYS A 19 36.39 -10.10 -7.88
N ALA A 20 36.63 -8.82 -7.57
CA ALA A 20 36.15 -8.20 -6.33
C ALA A 20 34.61 -8.09 -6.28
N ASN A 21 33.96 -7.82 -7.42
CA ASN A 21 32.50 -7.77 -7.51
C ASN A 21 31.84 -9.16 -7.52
N CYS A 22 32.53 -10.20 -7.99
CA CYS A 22 32.02 -11.58 -7.95
C CYS A 22 31.86 -12.08 -6.51
N ILE A 23 32.85 -11.81 -5.65
CA ILE A 23 32.87 -12.27 -4.24
C ILE A 23 31.74 -11.61 -3.42
N ARG A 24 31.30 -10.40 -3.78
CA ARG A 24 30.22 -9.68 -3.08
C ARG A 24 28.81 -10.23 -3.42
N ILE A 25 28.62 -10.84 -4.60
CA ILE A 25 27.32 -11.38 -5.02
C ILE A 25 27.08 -12.79 -4.45
N GLU A 26 28.14 -13.58 -4.25
CA GLU A 26 28.01 -14.94 -3.67
C GLU A 26 27.62 -14.94 -2.19
N HIS A 27 27.99 -13.89 -1.43
CA HIS A 27 27.71 -13.82 0.00
C HIS A 27 26.23 -13.55 0.33
N LEU A 28 25.53 -12.79 -0.52
CA LEU A 28 24.10 -12.46 -0.34
C LEU A 28 23.20 -13.67 -0.63
N ASN A 29 23.56 -14.50 -1.61
CA ASN A 29 22.81 -15.71 -1.96
C ASN A 29 22.89 -16.80 -0.86
N ASN A 30 24.02 -16.88 -0.15
CA ASN A 30 24.19 -17.85 0.94
C ASN A 30 23.43 -17.49 2.22
N VAL A 31 23.23 -16.19 2.49
CA VAL A 31 22.39 -15.73 3.62
C VAL A 31 20.91 -16.00 3.32
N TRP A 32 20.46 -15.71 2.09
CA TRP A 32 19.08 -16.00 1.66
C TRP A 32 18.77 -17.50 1.66
N ARG A 33 19.71 -18.35 1.22
CA ARG A 33 19.53 -19.80 1.19
C ARG A 33 19.49 -20.44 2.59
N ARG A 34 20.17 -19.84 3.59
CA ARG A 34 20.11 -20.27 5.01
C ARG A 34 18.86 -19.80 5.74
N ALA A 35 18.28 -18.66 5.34
CA ALA A 35 17.01 -18.18 5.89
C ALA A 35 15.81 -19.06 5.45
N LEU A 36 15.89 -19.67 4.26
CA LEU A 36 14.85 -20.57 3.74
C LEU A 36 14.94 -22.02 4.22
N SER A 37 15.99 -22.39 4.97
CA SER A 37 16.16 -23.75 5.51
C SER A 37 15.92 -23.84 7.02
N SER A 38 15.08 -22.97 7.59
CA SER A 38 14.75 -23.04 9.01
C SER A 38 13.89 -24.29 9.29
N ASN A 39 14.59 -25.35 9.68
CA ASN A 39 14.24 -26.34 10.68
C ASN A 39 12.74 -26.67 10.80
N ALA A 40 12.31 -27.71 10.09
CA ALA A 40 11.07 -28.41 10.38
C ALA A 40 11.20 -29.06 11.78
N ASN A 41 10.82 -28.31 12.81
CA ASN A 41 10.68 -28.83 14.17
C ASN A 41 9.60 -29.90 14.14
N GLN A 42 10.02 -31.15 14.34
CA GLN A 42 9.15 -32.28 14.59
C GLN A 42 8.43 -32.03 15.92
N SER A 43 7.21 -31.49 15.87
CA SER A 43 6.37 -31.30 17.04
C SER A 43 5.99 -32.67 17.58
N ASN A 44 6.57 -33.05 18.73
CA ASN A 44 6.17 -34.22 19.48
C ASN A 44 4.77 -33.95 20.05
N VAL A 45 3.74 -34.54 19.42
CA VAL A 45 2.36 -34.48 19.87
C VAL A 45 2.24 -35.34 21.13
N ASN A 46 2.55 -34.75 22.29
CA ASN A 46 2.03 -35.28 23.54
C ASN A 46 0.53 -34.96 23.54
N ALA A 47 -0.27 -35.97 23.15
CA ALA A 47 -1.71 -35.94 23.25
C ALA A 47 -2.11 -35.69 24.72
N THR A 48 -2.41 -34.44 25.05
CA THR A 48 -3.20 -34.10 26.24
C THR A 48 -4.55 -34.79 26.09
N ARG A 49 -4.84 -35.71 27.01
CA ARG A 49 -6.16 -36.33 27.18
C ARG A 49 -7.21 -35.23 27.17
N GLU A 50 -8.08 -35.27 26.17
CA GLU A 50 -9.31 -34.49 26.16
C GLU A 50 -10.22 -35.12 27.23
N ASP A 51 -10.34 -34.46 28.37
CA ASP A 51 -11.37 -34.80 29.34
C ASP A 51 -12.72 -34.65 28.63
N GLU A 52 -13.48 -35.75 28.54
CA GLU A 52 -14.85 -35.78 28.00
C GLU A 52 -15.73 -34.84 28.85
N GLU A 53 -15.86 -33.58 28.44
CA GLU A 53 -16.79 -32.64 29.06
C GLU A 53 -18.23 -33.10 28.81
N ASP A 54 -18.89 -33.56 29.88
CA ASP A 54 -20.31 -33.90 29.95
C ASP A 54 -21.15 -32.65 29.55
N ASN A 55 -21.54 -32.58 28.27
CA ASN A 55 -22.22 -31.43 27.67
C ASN A 55 -23.66 -31.22 28.19
N ASP A 56 -24.20 -32.17 28.96
CA ASP A 56 -25.57 -32.10 29.49
C ASP A 56 -25.69 -31.23 30.76
N LYS A 57 -24.59 -30.68 31.27
CA LYS A 57 -24.59 -29.86 32.49
C LYS A 57 -23.99 -28.47 32.26
N PRO A 58 -24.49 -27.44 32.96
CA PRO A 58 -23.94 -26.11 32.87
C PRO A 58 -22.50 -26.10 33.42
N VAL A 59 -21.54 -25.78 32.55
CA VAL A 59 -20.12 -25.67 32.91
C VAL A 59 -19.89 -24.41 33.72
N LYS A 60 -19.23 -24.55 34.88
CA LYS A 60 -18.86 -23.41 35.72
C LYS A 60 -17.67 -22.66 35.11
N TYR A 61 -17.83 -21.35 34.90
CA TYR A 61 -16.80 -20.51 34.25
C TYR A 61 -15.43 -20.62 34.91
N THR A 62 -15.34 -20.60 36.25
CA THR A 62 -14.05 -20.63 36.96
C THR A 62 -13.23 -21.90 36.74
N THR A 63 -13.88 -23.00 36.33
CA THR A 63 -13.23 -24.29 36.09
C THR A 63 -13.08 -24.59 34.60
N SER A 64 -13.61 -23.74 33.72
CA SER A 64 -13.55 -23.98 32.28
C SER A 64 -12.20 -23.55 31.69
N LYS A 65 -11.83 -24.15 30.55
CA LYS A 65 -10.64 -23.77 29.77
C LYS A 65 -10.65 -22.28 29.40
N ALA A 66 -11.83 -21.72 29.18
CA ALA A 66 -12.01 -20.29 28.88
C ALA A 66 -11.50 -19.36 30.01
N HIS A 67 -11.50 -19.79 31.28
CA HIS A 67 -10.97 -18.96 32.36
C HIS A 67 -9.44 -18.98 32.45
N THR A 68 -8.82 -20.13 32.17
CA THR A 68 -7.37 -20.32 32.28
C THR A 68 -6.62 -19.83 31.04
N GLU A 69 -7.13 -20.14 29.85
CA GLU A 69 -6.45 -19.86 28.58
C GLU A 69 -6.78 -18.47 28.05
N TRP A 70 -8.04 -18.04 28.15
CA TRP A 70 -8.50 -16.78 27.55
C TRP A 70 -8.57 -15.68 28.59
N LYS A 71 -7.39 -15.15 28.94
CA LYS A 71 -7.31 -13.96 29.79
C LYS A 71 -7.91 -12.76 29.05
N SER A 72 -8.84 -12.05 29.71
CA SER A 72 -9.44 -10.81 29.19
C SER A 72 -8.41 -9.73 28.81
N ALA A 73 -7.20 -9.82 29.38
CA ALA A 73 -6.07 -8.97 29.03
C ALA A 73 -5.70 -9.07 27.54
N TYR A 74 -5.89 -10.21 26.87
CA TYR A 74 -5.61 -10.38 25.44
C TYR A 74 -6.59 -9.62 24.53
N THR A 75 -7.79 -9.28 25.01
CA THR A 75 -8.80 -8.55 24.24
C THR A 75 -8.68 -7.04 24.42
N PHE A 76 -8.42 -6.58 25.65
CA PHE A 76 -8.50 -5.15 25.99
C PHE A 76 -7.16 -4.40 25.92
N ARG A 77 -6.03 -5.10 25.95
CA ARG A 77 -4.71 -4.49 25.83
C ARG A 77 -3.90 -5.27 24.82
N THR A 78 -3.11 -4.58 24.01
CA THR A 78 -1.94 -5.18 23.37
C THR A 78 -0.95 -5.51 24.48
N VAL A 79 -1.25 -6.55 25.27
CA VAL A 79 -0.26 -7.17 26.13
C VAL A 79 0.83 -7.62 25.16
N PRO A 80 2.08 -7.14 25.32
CA PRO A 80 3.16 -7.64 24.50
C PRO A 80 3.16 -9.15 24.66
N ASP A 81 2.86 -9.86 23.59
CA ASP A 81 3.07 -11.29 23.57
C ASP A 81 4.56 -11.49 23.91
N PRO A 82 4.91 -12.24 24.96
CA PRO A 82 6.31 -12.47 25.31
C PRO A 82 7.10 -13.08 24.15
N GLU A 83 6.43 -13.71 23.18
CA GLU A 83 7.05 -14.27 21.99
C GLU A 83 7.27 -13.23 20.88
N GLN A 84 6.66 -12.04 20.97
CA GLN A 84 6.74 -11.04 19.92
C GLN A 84 8.01 -10.17 20.04
N PRO A 85 8.86 -10.12 19.01
CA PRO A 85 10.03 -9.25 19.02
C PRO A 85 9.62 -7.77 18.94
N THR A 86 10.18 -6.94 19.81
CA THR A 86 9.91 -5.49 19.89
C THR A 86 10.24 -4.72 18.60
N ILE A 87 11.08 -5.30 17.75
CA ILE A 87 11.54 -4.74 16.47
C ILE A 87 10.50 -4.93 15.34
N GLN A 88 9.52 -5.82 15.49
CA GLN A 88 8.53 -6.10 14.45
C GLN A 88 7.77 -4.85 14.02
N ARG A 89 7.24 -4.08 14.99
CA ARG A 89 6.47 -2.86 14.74
C ARG A 89 7.29 -1.76 14.05
N PRO A 90 8.48 -1.35 14.55
CA PRO A 90 9.25 -0.29 13.91
C PRO A 90 9.77 -0.68 12.51
N VAL A 91 10.06 -1.96 12.24
CA VAL A 91 10.46 -2.39 10.88
C VAL A 91 9.31 -2.28 9.90
N MET A 92 8.10 -2.72 10.29
CA MET A 92 6.90 -2.56 9.46
C MET A 92 6.61 -1.09 9.16
N VAL A 93 6.62 -0.25 10.20
CA VAL A 93 6.40 1.20 10.04
C VAL A 93 7.50 1.83 9.20
N GLY A 94 8.76 1.47 9.43
CA GLY A 94 9.90 1.97 8.66
C GLY A 94 9.79 1.63 7.17
N SER A 95 9.36 0.41 6.82
CA SER A 95 9.15 0.02 5.42
C SER A 95 8.04 0.86 4.76
N LEU A 96 6.92 1.10 5.46
CA LEU A 96 5.86 1.97 4.96
C LEU A 96 6.34 3.41 4.78
N VAL A 97 7.10 3.95 5.75
CA VAL A 97 7.63 5.31 5.68
C VAL A 97 8.57 5.48 4.50
N VAL A 98 9.46 4.51 4.24
CA VAL A 98 10.35 4.54 3.06
C VAL A 98 9.53 4.56 1.77
N PHE A 99 8.47 3.75 1.67
CA PHE A 99 7.57 3.80 0.51
C PHE A 99 6.84 5.15 0.41
N MET A 100 6.31 5.69 1.50
CA MET A 100 5.63 7.00 1.49
C MET A 100 6.56 8.12 1.04
N VAL A 101 7.80 8.17 1.55
CA VAL A 101 8.80 9.16 1.14
C VAL A 101 9.15 8.99 -0.34
N TYR A 102 9.27 7.75 -0.83
CA TYR A 102 9.51 7.49 -2.24
C TYR A 102 8.36 7.99 -3.12
N PHE A 103 7.11 7.68 -2.76
CA PHE A 103 5.94 8.06 -3.57
C PHE A 103 5.59 9.54 -3.49
N PHE A 104 5.80 10.19 -2.35
CA PHE A 104 5.37 11.58 -2.16
C PHE A 104 6.46 12.62 -2.43
N CYS A 105 7.75 12.25 -2.30
CA CYS A 105 8.84 13.23 -2.37
C CYS A 105 9.91 12.89 -3.41
N LEU A 106 10.26 11.62 -3.58
CA LEU A 106 11.43 11.22 -4.38
C LEU A 106 11.09 10.82 -5.82
N ARG A 107 9.85 10.42 -6.08
CA ARG A 107 9.34 10.21 -7.43
C ARG A 107 9.10 11.58 -8.07
N GLU A 108 9.69 11.82 -9.24
CA GLU A 108 9.41 13.01 -10.05
C GLU A 108 7.89 13.13 -10.27
N GLU A 109 7.39 14.37 -10.31
CA GLU A 109 5.96 14.69 -10.44
C GLU A 109 5.37 13.88 -11.59
N ASN A 110 4.40 13.02 -11.27
CA ASN A 110 3.83 12.12 -12.26
C ASN A 110 2.84 12.95 -13.10
N ASP A 111 2.75 12.76 -14.42
CA ASP A 111 1.80 13.51 -15.29
C ASP A 111 0.35 13.50 -14.77
N LEU A 112 0.00 12.46 -14.00
CA LEU A 112 -1.27 12.29 -13.30
C LEU A 112 -1.51 13.32 -12.19
N ASP A 113 -0.45 13.74 -11.48
CA ASP A 113 -0.53 14.77 -10.45
C ASP A 113 -0.76 16.13 -11.12
N GLU A 114 -0.07 16.43 -12.24
CA GLU A 114 -0.32 17.65 -13.03
C GLU A 114 -1.74 17.67 -13.63
N GLU A 115 -2.25 16.52 -14.09
CA GLU A 115 -3.62 16.40 -14.58
C GLU A 115 -4.67 16.58 -13.47
N LEU A 116 -4.33 16.24 -12.22
CA LEU A 116 -5.23 16.40 -11.07
C LEU A 116 -5.38 17.88 -10.63
N TYR A 117 -4.39 18.73 -10.91
CA TYR A 117 -4.50 20.18 -10.67
C TYR A 117 -5.44 20.89 -11.65
N LYS A 118 -5.79 20.27 -12.78
CA LYS A 118 -6.74 20.83 -13.75
C LYS A 118 -8.17 20.74 -13.21
N PRO A 119 -9.02 21.76 -13.42
CA PRO A 119 -10.40 21.72 -12.94
C PRO A 119 -11.17 20.56 -13.61
N LEU A 120 -12.01 19.89 -12.81
CA LEU A 120 -12.70 18.65 -13.19
C LEU A 120 -13.50 18.78 -14.51
N PHE A 121 -14.11 19.93 -14.74
CA PHE A 121 -14.93 20.20 -15.92
C PHE A 121 -14.12 20.41 -17.20
N GLU A 122 -12.82 20.68 -17.12
CA GLU A 122 -11.93 20.68 -18.30
C GLU A 122 -11.62 19.25 -18.75
N ARG A 123 -11.51 18.30 -17.81
CA ARG A 123 -11.24 16.89 -18.11
C ARG A 123 -12.49 16.16 -18.60
N LEU A 124 -13.62 16.38 -17.95
CA LEU A 124 -14.92 15.77 -18.29
C LEU A 124 -15.94 16.86 -18.66
N PRO A 125 -15.87 17.44 -19.88
CA PRO A 125 -16.75 18.54 -20.29
C PRO A 125 -18.23 18.16 -20.38
N HIS A 126 -18.54 16.87 -20.52
CA HIS A 126 -19.92 16.36 -20.60
C HIS A 126 -20.60 16.26 -19.23
N LEU A 127 -19.85 16.37 -18.12
CA LEU A 127 -20.38 16.18 -16.77
C LEU A 127 -20.98 17.47 -16.18
N GLU A 128 -20.53 18.64 -16.62
CA GLU A 128 -20.96 19.93 -16.05
C GLU A 128 -22.47 20.16 -16.20
N LYS A 129 -23.04 19.86 -17.37
CA LYS A 129 -24.48 20.05 -17.65
C LYS A 129 -25.42 19.23 -16.75
N PRO A 130 -25.31 17.89 -16.68
CA PRO A 130 -26.22 17.10 -15.84
C PRO A 130 -26.10 17.47 -14.36
N MET A 131 -24.89 17.79 -13.87
CA MET A 131 -24.71 18.25 -12.50
C MET A 131 -25.43 19.56 -12.20
N ILE A 132 -25.38 20.54 -13.12
CA ILE A 132 -26.09 21.81 -12.97
C ILE A 132 -27.61 21.60 -13.04
N GLU A 133 -28.11 20.74 -13.93
CA GLU A 133 -29.54 20.44 -14.04
C GLU A 133 -30.09 19.79 -12.77
N ASP A 134 -29.35 18.83 -12.19
CA ASP A 134 -29.74 18.18 -10.95
C ASP A 134 -29.61 19.12 -9.75
N ALA A 135 -28.60 19.99 -9.72
CA ALA A 135 -28.50 21.05 -8.72
C ALA A 135 -29.69 22.01 -8.77
N ILE A 136 -30.14 22.42 -9.96
CA ILE A 136 -31.33 23.28 -10.15
C ILE A 136 -32.59 22.57 -9.63
N LYS A 137 -32.79 21.29 -9.96
CA LYS A 137 -33.95 20.51 -9.46
C LYS A 137 -33.95 20.47 -7.94
N ASN A 138 -32.80 20.17 -7.33
CA ASN A 138 -32.66 20.11 -5.88
C ASN A 138 -32.89 21.48 -5.23
N PHE A 139 -32.32 22.56 -5.77
CA PHE A 139 -32.49 23.91 -5.22
C PHE A 139 -33.93 24.42 -5.34
N LYS A 140 -34.66 24.04 -6.40
CA LYS A 140 -36.10 24.32 -6.53
C LYS A 140 -36.92 23.63 -5.45
N ILE A 141 -36.56 22.39 -5.08
CA ILE A 141 -37.22 21.66 -3.98
C ILE A 141 -36.92 22.33 -2.63
N VAL A 142 -35.67 22.77 -2.42
CA VAL A 142 -35.23 23.40 -1.16
C VAL A 142 -35.68 24.87 -1.07
N GLY A 143 -36.09 25.50 -2.17
CA GLY A 143 -36.47 26.92 -2.21
C GLY A 143 -35.29 27.89 -2.20
N LYS A 144 -34.13 27.47 -2.72
CA LYS A 144 -32.95 28.34 -2.90
C LYS A 144 -32.97 29.04 -4.26
N ASP A 145 -32.30 30.18 -4.34
CA ASP A 145 -32.14 30.91 -5.60
C ASP A 145 -31.36 30.09 -6.63
N THR A 146 -31.85 30.10 -7.88
CA THR A 146 -31.32 29.27 -8.99
C THR A 146 -30.83 30.09 -10.18
N THR A 147 -30.85 31.43 -10.06
CA THR A 147 -30.55 32.36 -11.16
C THR A 147 -29.15 32.16 -11.76
N GLU A 148 -28.13 31.98 -10.92
CA GLU A 148 -26.74 31.75 -11.36
C GLU A 148 -26.57 30.42 -12.11
N LEU A 149 -27.19 29.36 -11.63
CA LEU A 149 -27.13 28.03 -12.25
C LEU A 149 -27.80 28.01 -13.62
N GLU A 150 -28.93 28.70 -13.76
CA GLU A 150 -29.66 28.80 -15.03
C GLU A 150 -28.88 29.63 -16.07
N GLN A 151 -28.20 30.70 -15.65
CA GLN A 151 -27.28 31.48 -16.51
C GLN A 151 -26.13 30.61 -17.00
N ARG A 152 -25.48 29.88 -16.11
CA ARG A 152 -24.38 28.96 -16.45
C ARG A 152 -24.82 27.86 -17.42
N LEU A 153 -26.00 27.28 -17.21
CA LEU A 153 -26.58 26.27 -18.10
C LEU A 153 -26.83 26.84 -19.51
N LYS A 154 -27.26 28.10 -19.59
CA LYS A 154 -27.48 28.79 -20.86
C LYS A 154 -26.15 29.00 -21.61
N GLU A 155 -25.12 29.47 -20.92
CA GLU A 155 -23.77 29.63 -21.50
C GLU A 155 -23.23 28.31 -22.09
N LEU A 156 -23.38 27.20 -21.36
CA LEU A 156 -22.94 25.89 -21.81
C LEU A 156 -23.71 25.38 -23.03
N LYS A 157 -25.02 25.64 -23.11
CA LYS A 157 -25.83 25.30 -24.29
C LYS A 157 -25.41 26.10 -25.51
N GLU A 158 -25.12 27.39 -25.33
CA GLU A 158 -24.64 28.26 -26.41
C GLU A 158 -23.25 27.86 -26.90
N ARG A 159 -22.33 27.52 -25.98
CA ARG A 159 -20.98 27.03 -26.34
C ARG A 159 -21.05 25.76 -27.18
N ASP A 160 -21.90 24.81 -26.80
CA ASP A 160 -22.01 23.53 -27.49
C ASP A 160 -22.75 23.67 -28.84
N ALA A 161 -23.73 24.56 -28.93
CA ALA A 161 -24.37 24.91 -30.21
C ALA A 161 -23.37 25.55 -31.19
N LYS A 162 -22.49 26.44 -30.70
CA LYS A 162 -21.40 27.03 -31.49
C LYS A 162 -20.37 25.99 -31.93
N ALA A 163 -19.99 25.07 -31.03
CA ALA A 163 -19.08 23.97 -31.37
C ALA A 163 -19.67 23.03 -32.43
N ALA A 164 -20.97 22.72 -32.34
CA ALA A 164 -21.66 21.91 -33.34
C ALA A 164 -21.74 22.63 -34.71
N ALA A 165 -22.04 23.93 -34.71
CA ALA A 165 -22.09 24.75 -35.93
C ALA A 165 -20.72 24.94 -36.59
N ALA A 166 -19.62 24.91 -35.84
CA ALA A 166 -18.26 24.99 -36.37
C ALA A 166 -17.73 23.64 -36.89
N ALA A 167 -18.34 22.53 -36.47
CA ALA A 167 -18.00 21.18 -36.91
C ALA A 167 -18.86 20.68 -38.09
N SER A 168 -19.84 21.47 -38.54
CA SER A 168 -20.69 21.23 -39.72
C SER A 168 -20.30 22.13 -40.88
#